data_AF-A0A4Q6BL72-F1
#
_entry.id   AF-A0A4Q6BL72-F1
#
_cell.length_a   1.000
_cell.length_b   1.000
_cell.length_c   1.000
_cell.angle_alpha   90.00
_cell.angle_beta   90.00
_cell.angle_gamma   90.00
#
_symmetry.space_group_name_H-M   'P 1'
#
loop_
_entity.id
_entity.type
_entity.pdbx_description
1 polymer ?
#
loop_
_entity_poly.entity_id
_entity_poly.type
_entity_poly.pdbx_seq_one_letter_code
_entity_poly.pdbx_strand_id
1 'polypeptide(L)'
;MLTLLGFGMVATFMALIMTKKLPPFLALIIVPIVFGLISGQARGLGPMMLTGIQNLAPIGIMLLFAILFFGVMIDSGLFDPIVKRIVKIVGNDPLKILVATAVLALVVSLDGDGSTSYM
;
A
#
# COMPACT_ATOMS: atom_id res chain seq x y z
N MET A 1 2.32 28.98 -13.46
CA MET A 1 1.15 29.04 -12.55
C MET A 1 0.73 27.65 -12.08
N LEU A 2 0.48 26.69 -12.98
CA LEU A 2 0.12 25.31 -12.61
C LEU A 2 1.21 24.57 -11.82
N THR A 3 2.49 24.81 -12.12
CA THR A 3 3.63 24.24 -11.39
C THR A 3 3.67 24.67 -9.92
N LEU A 4 3.40 25.94 -9.62
CA LEU A 4 3.27 26.46 -8.24
C LEU A 4 2.12 25.78 -7.48
N LEU A 5 0.99 25.56 -8.15
CA LEU A 5 -0.13 24.81 -7.56
C LEU A 5 0.23 23.34 -7.31
N GLY A 6 0.99 22.71 -8.20
CA GLY A 6 1.49 21.35 -8.01
C GLY A 6 2.41 21.21 -6.80
N PHE A 7 3.43 22.06 -6.69
CA PHE A 7 4.31 22.07 -5.51
C PHE A 7 3.55 22.45 -4.23
N GLY A 8 2.62 23.40 -4.31
CA GLY A 8 1.75 23.76 -3.19
C GLY A 8 0.87 22.60 -2.72
N MET A 9 0.35 21.80 -3.65
CA MET A 9 -0.45 20.61 -3.35
C MET A 9 0.37 19.59 -2.56
N VAL A 10 1.57 19.26 -3.04
CA VAL A 10 2.47 18.32 -2.37
C VAL A 10 2.88 18.83 -0.99
N ALA A 11 3.26 20.11 -0.87
CA ALA A 11 3.64 20.71 0.39
C ALA A 11 2.48 20.70 1.41
N THR A 12 1.26 21.03 0.97
CA THR A 12 0.06 21.02 1.83
C THR A 12 -0.30 19.60 2.25
N PHE A 13 -0.24 18.66 1.32
CA PHE A 13 -0.48 17.23 1.59
C PHE A 13 0.50 16.71 2.64
N MET A 14 1.80 16.94 2.44
CA MET A 14 2.85 16.54 3.39
C MET A 14 2.67 17.21 4.75
N ALA A 15 2.40 18.52 4.78
CA ALA A 15 2.17 19.23 6.03
C ALA A 15 0.96 18.68 6.82
N LEU A 16 -0.15 18.38 6.16
CA LEU A 16 -1.36 17.85 6.81
C LEU A 16 -1.15 16.46 7.40
N ILE A 17 -0.41 15.59 6.70
CA ILE A 17 -0.10 14.24 7.18
C ILE A 17 0.96 14.29 8.29
N MET A 18 2.04 15.05 8.10
CA MET A 18 3.13 15.15 9.09
C MET A 18 2.65 15.79 10.40
N THR A 19 1.73 16.76 10.32
CA THR A 19 1.11 17.36 11.52
C THR A 19 0.04 16.47 12.16
N LYS A 20 -0.25 15.29 11.59
CA LYS A 20 -1.25 14.33 12.07
C LYS A 20 -2.65 14.93 12.26
N LYS A 21 -2.96 16.05 11.59
CA LYS A 21 -4.25 16.74 11.71
C LYS A 21 -5.36 16.05 10.91
N LEU A 22 -4.99 15.29 9.89
CA LEU A 22 -5.92 14.53 9.04
C LEU A 22 -5.40 13.10 8.87
N PRO A 23 -6.30 12.10 8.84
CA PRO A 23 -5.94 10.76 8.37
C PRO A 23 -5.38 10.83 6.94
N PRO A 24 -4.34 10.06 6.59
CA PRO A 24 -3.72 10.08 5.26
C PRO A 24 -4.72 9.87 4.12
N PHE A 25 -5.68 8.95 4.32
CA PHE A 25 -6.74 8.67 3.34
C PHE A 25 -7.60 9.90 3.05
N LEU A 26 -7.97 10.65 4.09
CA LEU A 26 -8.78 11.86 3.93
C LEU A 26 -7.96 13.00 3.27
N ALA A 27 -6.68 13.12 3.61
CA ALA A 27 -5.77 14.06 2.97
C ALA A 27 -5.59 13.75 1.46
N LEU A 28 -5.51 12.47 1.08
CA LEU A 28 -5.41 12.02 -0.32
C LEU A 28 -6.64 12.39 -1.16
N ILE A 29 -7.81 12.52 -0.53
CA ILE A 29 -9.05 12.90 -1.23
C ILE A 29 -9.20 14.42 -1.27
N ILE A 30 -9.14 15.09 -0.12
CA ILE A 30 -9.49 16.51 0.00
C ILE A 30 -8.47 17.39 -0.72
N VAL A 31 -7.17 17.12 -0.56
CA VAL A 31 -6.12 18.02 -1.04
C VAL A 31 -6.13 18.15 -2.58
N PRO A 32 -6.16 17.05 -3.37
CA PRO A 32 -6.26 17.16 -4.82
C PRO A 32 -7.54 17.83 -5.30
N ILE A 33 -8.67 17.60 -4.61
CA ILE A 33 -9.95 18.24 -4.95
C ILE A 33 -9.86 19.76 -4.76
N VAL A 34 -9.38 20.22 -3.60
CA VAL A 34 -9.25 21.66 -3.29
C VAL A 34 -8.32 22.35 -4.31
N PHE A 35 -7.16 21.75 -4.58
CA PHE A 35 -6.21 22.32 -5.55
C PHE A 35 -6.72 22.27 -6.99
N GLY A 36 -7.50 21.26 -7.37
CA GLY A 36 -8.13 21.18 -8.69
C GLY A 36 -9.31 22.15 -8.87
N LEU A 37 -9.99 22.53 -7.78
CA LEU A 37 -10.96 23.62 -7.80
C LEU A 37 -10.25 24.97 -7.99
N ILE A 38 -9.15 25.20 -7.25
CA ILE A 38 -8.34 26.42 -7.36
C ILE A 38 -7.70 26.56 -8.75
N SER A 39 -7.32 25.46 -9.40
CA SER A 39 -6.73 25.50 -10.75
C SER A 39 -7.72 25.85 -11.87
N GLY A 40 -9.02 25.95 -11.56
CA GLY A 40 -10.08 26.22 -12.54
C GLY A 40 -10.49 24.99 -13.37
N GLN A 41 -10.01 23.79 -13.03
CA GLN A 41 -10.37 22.53 -13.71
C GLN A 41 -11.59 21.81 -13.08
N ALA A 42 -12.48 22.53 -12.39
CA ALA A 42 -13.61 21.95 -11.68
C ALA A 42 -14.49 21.00 -12.53
N ARG A 43 -14.71 21.29 -13.82
CA ARG A 43 -15.50 20.45 -14.74
C ARG A 43 -14.79 19.14 -15.15
N GLY A 44 -13.47 19.09 -15.07
CA GLY A 44 -12.65 17.92 -15.43
C GLY A 44 -12.36 16.97 -14.26
N LEU A 45 -12.61 17.41 -13.02
CA LEU A 45 -12.30 16.64 -11.81
C LEU A 45 -13.03 15.30 -11.75
N GLY A 46 -14.33 15.26 -12.06
CA GLY A 46 -15.12 14.03 -12.03
C GLY A 46 -14.55 12.94 -12.94
N PRO A 47 -14.37 13.22 -14.25
CA PRO A 47 -13.71 12.28 -15.17
C PRO A 47 -12.30 11.87 -14.71
N MET A 48 -11.47 12.82 -14.25
CA MET A 48 -10.12 12.51 -13.75
C MET A 48 -10.14 11.57 -12.53
N MET A 49 -11.08 11.77 -11.60
CA MET A 49 -11.26 10.89 -10.45
C MET A 49 -11.71 9.49 -10.88
N LEU A 50 -12.66 9.40 -11.80
CA LEU A 50 -13.13 8.11 -12.34
C LEU A 50 -12.02 7.35 -13.04
N THR A 51 -11.22 8.02 -13.88
CA THR A 51 -10.04 7.41 -14.51
C THR A 51 -9.02 6.96 -13.47
N GLY A 52 -8.79 7.74 -12.41
CA GLY A 52 -7.94 7.34 -11.29
C GLY A 52 -8.43 6.06 -10.61
N ILE A 53 -9.73 5.95 -10.32
CA ILE A 53 -10.34 4.76 -9.74
C ILE A 53 -10.21 3.57 -10.70
N GLN A 54 -10.51 3.75 -11.99
CA GLN A 54 -10.40 2.68 -12.99
C GLN A 54 -8.97 2.14 -13.11
N ASN A 55 -7.96 3.01 -13.02
CA ASN A 55 -6.56 2.60 -13.07
C ASN A 55 -6.11 1.87 -11.80
N LEU A 56 -6.68 2.21 -10.64
CA LEU A 56 -6.38 1.59 -9.36
C LEU A 56 -7.17 0.29 -9.11
N ALA A 57 -8.33 0.14 -9.73
CA ALA A 57 -9.23 -0.99 -9.49
C ALA A 57 -8.58 -2.36 -9.76
N PRO A 58 -7.84 -2.59 -10.87
CA PRO A 58 -7.16 -3.88 -11.09
C PRO A 58 -6.15 -4.22 -9.98
N ILE A 59 -5.39 -3.22 -9.51
CA ILE A 59 -4.40 -3.40 -8.43
C ILE A 59 -5.13 -3.77 -7.13
N GLY A 60 -6.22 -3.06 -6.80
CA GLY A 60 -7.02 -3.36 -5.62
C GLY A 60 -7.65 -4.76 -5.65
N ILE A 61 -8.16 -5.20 -6.80
CA ILE A 61 -8.71 -6.54 -6.98
C ILE A 61 -7.62 -7.61 -6.84
N MET A 62 -6.43 -7.37 -7.42
CA MET A 62 -5.29 -8.26 -7.29
C MET A 62 -4.86 -8.43 -5.83
N LEU A 63 -4.73 -7.34 -5.09
CA LEU A 63 -4.41 -7.36 -3.66
C LEU A 63 -5.48 -8.10 -2.85
N LEU A 64 -6.76 -7.84 -3.10
CA LEU A 64 -7.86 -8.53 -2.43
C LEU A 64 -7.83 -10.04 -2.72
N PHE A 65 -7.60 -10.41 -3.98
CA PHE A 65 -7.44 -11.80 -4.38
C PHE A 65 -6.25 -12.45 -3.67
N ALA A 66 -5.08 -11.81 -3.65
CA ALA A 66 -3.89 -12.32 -2.98
C ALA A 66 -4.15 -12.54 -1.48
N ILE A 67 -4.77 -11.57 -0.80
CA ILE A 67 -5.13 -11.66 0.61
C ILE A 67 -6.04 -12.86 0.88
N LEU A 68 -7.09 -13.03 0.07
CA LEU A 68 -8.04 -14.14 0.23
C LEU A 68 -7.40 -15.49 -0.12
N PHE A 69 -6.61 -15.53 -1.19
CA PHE A 69 -5.90 -16.73 -1.65
C PHE A 69 -4.90 -17.21 -0.60
N PHE A 70 -4.02 -16.33 -0.13
CA PHE A 70 -3.05 -16.67 0.92
C PHE A 70 -3.74 -16.97 2.25
N GLY A 71 -4.84 -16.29 2.59
CA GLY A 71 -5.66 -16.62 3.75
C GLY A 71 -6.14 -18.08 3.72
N VAL A 72 -6.73 -18.52 2.59
CA VAL A 72 -7.17 -19.92 2.41
C VAL A 72 -5.99 -20.90 2.45
N MET A 73 -4.83 -20.54 1.91
CA MET A 73 -3.63 -21.38 1.97
C MET A 73 -3.08 -21.54 3.40
N ILE A 74 -3.12 -20.47 4.20
CA ILE A 74 -2.75 -20.50 5.62
C ILE A 74 -3.73 -21.39 6.39
N ASP A 75 -5.03 -21.19 6.19
CA ASP A 75 -6.08 -21.95 6.89
C ASP A 75 -6.07 -23.45 6.53
N SER A 76 -5.66 -23.79 5.31
CA SER A 76 -5.50 -25.18 4.85
C SER A 76 -4.19 -25.84 5.28
N GLY A 77 -3.28 -25.11 5.96
CA GLY A 77 -2.00 -25.63 6.44
C GLY A 77 -0.97 -25.88 5.34
N LEU A 78 -1.15 -25.31 4.14
CA LEU A 78 -0.22 -25.48 3.01
C LEU A 78 1.20 -25.01 3.35
N PHE A 79 1.32 -23.99 4.21
CA PHE A 79 2.59 -23.44 4.66
C PHE A 79 3.25 -24.20 5.82
N ASP A 80 2.54 -25.09 6.51
CA ASP A 80 3.05 -25.83 7.67
C ASP A 80 4.37 -26.58 7.42
N PRO A 81 4.57 -27.29 6.28
CA PRO A 81 5.82 -28.00 6.03
C PRO A 81 7.01 -27.04 5.84
N ILE A 82 6.77 -25.87 5.26
CA ILE A 82 7.79 -24.85 5.00
C ILE A 82 8.20 -24.21 6.34
N VAL A 83 7.23 -23.82 7.16
CA VAL A 83 7.46 -23.25 8.50
C VAL A 83 8.26 -24.24 9.37
N LYS A 84 7.88 -25.51 9.39
CA LYS A 84 8.61 -26.55 10.15
C LYS A 84 10.07 -26.69 9.71
N ARG A 85 10.37 -26.59 8.40
CA ARG A 85 11.77 -26.61 7.91
C ARG A 85 12.55 -25.37 8.35
N ILE A 86 11.95 -24.19 8.27
CA ILE A 86 12.58 -22.94 8.70
C ILE A 86 12.87 -22.99 10.20
N VAL A 87 11.89 -23.36 11.02
CA VAL A 87 12.06 -23.50 12.48
C VAL A 87 13.13 -24.53 12.82
N LYS A 88 13.28 -25.60 12.04
CA LYS A 88 14.36 -26.58 12.25
C LYS A 88 15.77 -26.03 11.97
N ILE A 89 15.91 -25.12 11.00
CA ILE A 89 17.19 -24.47 10.66
C ILE A 89 17.53 -23.36 11.66
N VAL A 90 16.51 -22.60 12.04
CA VAL A 90 16.61 -21.41 12.90
C VAL A 90 16.73 -21.79 14.38
N GLY A 91 16.05 -22.86 14.81
CA GLY A 91 16.04 -23.34 16.19
C GLY A 91 15.32 -22.36 17.12
N ASN A 92 15.89 -22.16 18.32
CA ASN A 92 15.34 -21.30 19.37
C ASN A 92 16.05 -19.93 19.48
N ASP A 93 16.79 -19.54 18.44
CA ASP A 93 17.59 -18.30 18.42
C ASP A 93 16.78 -17.14 17.83
N PRO A 94 16.42 -16.11 18.62
CA PRO A 94 15.61 -14.98 18.18
C PRO A 94 16.23 -14.18 17.02
N LEU A 95 17.57 -14.09 16.96
CA LEU A 95 18.25 -13.35 15.90
C LEU A 95 18.11 -14.06 14.55
N LYS A 96 18.18 -15.39 14.54
CA LYS A 96 18.01 -16.18 13.32
C LYS A 96 16.56 -16.12 12.82
N ILE A 97 15.56 -16.06 13.73
CA ILE A 97 14.15 -15.85 13.37
C ILE A 97 13.98 -14.49 12.68
N LEU A 98 14.52 -13.42 13.27
CA LEU A 98 14.44 -12.07 12.70
C LEU A 98 15.00 -12.03 11.28
N VAL A 99 16.20 -12.58 11.07
CA VAL A 99 16.85 -12.60 9.76
C VAL A 99 16.07 -13.46 8.77
N ALA A 100 15.57 -14.63 9.19
CA ALA A 100 14.76 -15.50 8.33
C ALA A 100 13.46 -14.81 7.89
N THR A 101 12.76 -14.13 8.80
CA THR A 101 11.54 -13.36 8.48
C THR A 101 11.84 -12.19 7.55
N ALA A 102 12.93 -11.44 7.78
CA ALA A 102 13.32 -10.33 6.92
C ALA A 102 13.67 -10.81 5.49
N VAL A 103 14.44 -11.89 5.35
CA VAL A 103 14.79 -12.46 4.05
C VAL A 103 13.55 -13.00 3.34
N LEU A 104 12.65 -13.68 4.06
CA LEU A 104 11.40 -14.18 3.50
C LEU A 104 10.53 -13.02 2.98
N ALA A 105 10.36 -11.97 3.78
CA ALA A 105 9.61 -10.78 3.37
C ALA A 105 10.23 -10.12 2.13
N LEU A 106 11.57 -10.04 2.04
CA LEU A 106 12.27 -9.50 0.87
C LEU A 106 12.07 -10.35 -0.39
N VAL A 107 12.13 -11.68 -0.27
CA VAL A 107 11.94 -12.59 -1.42
C VAL A 107 10.50 -12.56 -1.91
N VAL A 108 9.52 -12.48 -1.00
CA VAL A 108 8.10 -12.41 -1.36
C VAL A 108 7.74 -11.03 -1.92
N SER A 109 8.32 -9.95 -1.37
CA SER A 109 8.12 -8.58 -1.85
C SER A 109 8.85 -8.29 -3.17
N LEU A 110 9.66 -9.22 -3.68
CA LEU A 110 10.40 -9.06 -4.94
C LEU A 110 9.47 -9.02 -6.16
N ASP A 111 8.24 -9.55 -6.03
CA ASP A 111 7.17 -9.41 -7.04
C ASP A 111 6.51 -8.02 -7.03
N GLY A 112 6.95 -7.12 -6.13
CA GLY A 112 6.46 -5.75 -6.03
C GLY A 112 5.05 -5.62 -5.47
N ASP A 113 4.42 -6.73 -5.06
CA ASP A 113 3.07 -6.73 -4.51
C ASP A 113 3.06 -6.47 -3.00
N GLY A 114 2.55 -5.29 -2.62
CA GLY A 114 2.51 -4.82 -1.24
C GLY A 114 1.56 -5.59 -0.30
N SER A 115 0.74 -6.53 -0.82
CA SER A 115 -0.16 -7.34 0.03
C SER A 115 0.61 -8.18 1.05
N THR A 116 1.77 -8.70 0.67
CA THR A 116 2.57 -9.63 1.49
C THR A 116 3.42 -8.92 2.54
N SER A 117 3.66 -7.61 2.38
CA SER A 117 4.31 -6.75 3.38
C SER A 117 3.35 -6.21 4.44
N TYR A 118 2.02 -6.24 4.18
CA TYR A 118 1.01 -5.71 5.10
C TYR A 118 0.52 -6.76 6.11
N MET A 119 0.58 -8.06 5.76
CA MET A 119 0.31 -9.17 6.69
C MET A 119 1.53 -9.53 7.52
#